data_AF-A0A3S1X2L2-F1
#
_entry.id   AF-A0A3S1X2L2-F1
#
_cell.length_a   1.000
_cell.length_b   1.000
_cell.length_c   1.000
_cell.angle_alpha   90.00
_cell.angle_beta   90.00
_cell.angle_gamma   90.00
#
_symmetry.space_group_name_H-M   'P 1'
#
loop_
_entity.id
_entity.type
_entity.pdbx_description
1 polymer ?
#
loop_
_entity_poly.entity_id
_entity_poly.type
_entity_poly.pdbx_seq_one_letter_code
_entity_poly.pdbx_strand_id
1 'polypeptide(L)' 'MTDLFTENSLFHEIEGNPRPENATGGFFTTRDRKNIRYGLFGAVARPMKGTVVLLTGRNECIEKYFET' A
#
# COMPACT_ATOMS: atom_id res chain seq x y z
N MET A 1 28.96 1.98 -1.63
CA MET A 1 28.44 3.35 -1.82
C MET A 1 27.05 3.16 -2.37
N THR A 2 26.07 3.37 -1.50
CA THR A 2 24.70 2.87 -1.53
C THR A 2 23.94 3.30 -2.78
N ASP A 3 23.21 2.35 -3.37
CA ASP A 3 22.39 2.50 -4.57
C ASP A 3 21.48 3.73 -4.50
N LEU A 4 21.78 4.71 -5.36
CA LEU A 4 21.04 5.95 -5.56
C LEU A 4 19.88 5.80 -6.57
N PHE A 5 19.42 4.57 -6.81
CA PHE A 5 18.32 4.31 -7.72
C PHE A 5 17.22 3.54 -7.00
N THR A 6 16.11 4.28 -6.81
CA THR A 6 14.76 3.76 -6.61
C THR A 6 14.38 3.47 -5.15
N GLU A 7 14.31 4.52 -4.32
CA GLU A 7 13.14 4.67 -3.44
C GLU A 7 11.91 4.76 -4.36
N ASN A 8 11.41 3.60 -4.81
CA ASN A 8 10.10 3.53 -5.44
C ASN A 8 9.13 3.89 -4.31
N SER A 9 8.70 5.14 -4.25
CA SER A 9 7.76 5.58 -3.24
C SER A 9 6.52 4.69 -3.33
N LEU A 10 6.40 3.75 -2.39
CA LEU A 10 5.35 2.72 -2.39
C LEU A 10 3.96 3.35 -2.26
N PHE A 11 3.92 4.55 -1.70
CA PHE A 11 2.77 5.42 -1.59
C PHE A 11 3.13 6.79 -2.16
N HIS A 12 2.14 7.47 -2.74
CA HIS A 12 2.26 8.88 -3.08
C HIS A 12 1.85 9.72 -1.88
N GLU A 13 2.53 10.85 -1.64
CA GLU A 13 2.21 11.80 -0.56
C GLU A 13 1.32 12.95 -1.09
N ILE A 14 0.32 13.32 -0.31
CA ILE A 14 -0.80 14.22 -0.56
C ILE A 14 -0.98 15.03 0.72
N GLU A 15 -1.06 16.33 0.53
CA GLU A 15 -1.32 17.26 1.61
C GLU A 15 -2.68 16.97 2.28
N GLY A 16 -2.65 16.79 3.61
CA GLY A 16 -3.86 16.61 4.41
C GLY A 16 -4.30 15.16 4.67
N ASN A 17 -3.57 14.14 4.17
CA ASN A 17 -3.84 12.74 4.48
C ASN A 17 -2.63 12.00 5.06
N PRO A 18 -2.19 12.32 6.29
CA PRO A 18 -0.92 11.83 6.82
C PRO A 18 -0.83 10.30 6.84
N ARG A 19 0.37 9.79 6.60
CA ARG A 19 0.68 8.36 6.64
C ARG A 19 0.28 7.70 7.97
N PRO A 20 -0.48 6.58 7.95
CA PRO A 20 -0.81 5.80 9.13
C PRO A 20 0.44 5.19 9.76
N GLU A 21 0.45 5.09 11.08
CA GLU A 21 1.59 4.63 11.88
C GLU A 21 2.19 3.29 11.40
N ASN A 22 1.32 2.32 11.08
CA ASN A 22 1.73 0.98 10.64
C ASN A 22 1.50 0.77 9.13
N ALA A 23 1.63 1.82 8.32
CA ALA A 23 1.53 1.73 6.87
C ALA A 23 2.81 1.15 6.26
N THR A 24 2.69 0.10 5.47
CA THR A 24 3.75 -0.47 4.64
C THR A 24 3.17 -0.92 3.30
N GLY A 25 3.99 -1.10 2.28
CA GLY A 25 3.52 -1.48 0.95
C GLY A 25 4.50 -2.41 0.25
N GLY A 26 4.11 -2.87 -0.92
CA GLY A 26 4.98 -3.71 -1.73
C GLY A 26 4.35 -4.15 -3.03
N PHE A 27 4.99 -5.13 -3.65
CA PHE A 27 4.49 -5.80 -4.83
C PHE A 27 4.47 -7.30 -4.58
N PHE A 28 3.47 -7.99 -5.12
CA PHE A 28 3.55 -9.44 -5.30
C PHE A 28 3.39 -9.79 -6.78
N THR A 29 4.15 -10.79 -7.20
CA THR A 29 4.09 -11.32 -8.56
C THR A 29 3.11 -12.48 -8.60
N THR A 30 2.08 -12.33 -9.40
CA THR A 30 1.08 -13.37 -9.67
C THR A 30 1.66 -14.51 -10.51
N ARG A 31 0.94 -15.64 -10.59
CA ARG A 31 1.36 -16.81 -11.39
C ARG A 31 1.54 -16.46 -12.88
N ASP A 32 0.74 -15.55 -13.42
CA ASP A 32 0.85 -15.04 -14.80
C ASP A 32 1.81 -13.85 -14.94
N ARG A 33 2.69 -13.67 -13.94
CA ARG A 33 3.78 -12.68 -13.89
C ARG A 33 3.32 -11.22 -13.88
N LYS A 34 2.06 -10.95 -13.52
CA LYS A 34 1.60 -9.58 -13.25
C LYS A 34 2.08 -9.15 -11.87
N ASN A 35 2.73 -7.99 -11.80
CA ASN A 35 3.08 -7.35 -10.54
C ASN A 35 1.89 -6.52 -10.05
N ILE A 36 1.39 -6.86 -8.87
CA ILE A 36 0.32 -6.13 -8.20
C ILE A 36 0.92 -5.37 -7.03
N ARG A 37 0.74 -4.04 -7.03
CA ARG A 37 1.10 -3.18 -5.89
C ARG A 37 0.04 -3.30 -4.81
N TYR A 38 0.46 -3.32 -3.55
CA TYR A 38 -0.45 -3.33 -2.41
C TYR A 38 0.01 -2.37 -1.32
N GLY A 39 -0.96 -1.93 -0.52
CA GLY A 39 -0.76 -1.26 0.76
C GLY A 39 -1.27 -2.13 1.89
N LEU A 40 -0.57 -2.10 3.03
CA LEU A 40 -0.88 -2.81 4.25
C LEU A 40 -0.86 -1.81 5.40
N PHE A 41 -1.96 -1.74 6.14
CA PHE A 41 -2.14 -0.83 7.27
C PHE A 41 -2.41 -1.65 8.52
N GLY A 42 -1.40 -1.79 9.36
CA GLY A 42 -1.50 -2.57 10.59
C GLY A 42 -2.46 -1.93 11.59
N ALA A 43 -3.29 -2.75 12.25
CA ALA A 43 -4.16 -2.27 13.32
C ALA A 43 -3.33 -1.65 14.46
N VAL A 44 -3.70 -0.43 14.87
CA VAL A 44 -3.07 0.27 16.00
C VAL A 44 -3.73 -0.07 17.34
N ALA A 45 -4.98 -0.56 17.30
CA ALA A 45 -5.80 -0.82 18.49
C ALA A 45 -6.03 -2.32 18.73
N ARG A 46 -6.37 -2.67 19.98
CA ARG A 46 -6.71 -4.02 20.43
C ARG A 46 -8.15 -4.06 20.98
N PRO A 47 -8.85 -5.22 20.93
CA PRO A 47 -8.43 -6.47 20.29
C PRO A 47 -8.48 -6.39 18.75
N MET A 48 -7.65 -7.17 18.07
CA MET A 48 -7.70 -7.26 16.61
C MET A 48 -8.92 -8.07 16.19
N LYS A 49 -9.81 -7.49 15.39
CA LYS A 49 -11.08 -8.12 14.97
C LYS A 49 -10.98 -8.93 13.67
N GLY A 50 -9.80 -8.96 13.05
CA GLY A 50 -9.54 -9.64 11.78
C GLY A 50 -8.85 -8.74 10.77
N THR A 51 -8.77 -9.21 9.52
CA THR A 51 -8.15 -8.52 8.39
C THR A 51 -9.19 -8.26 7.32
N VAL A 52 -9.24 -7.04 6.81
CA VAL A 52 -10.04 -6.67 5.64
C VAL A 52 -9.11 -6.60 4.43
N VAL A 53 -9.50 -7.26 3.33
CA VAL A 53 -8.81 -7.15 2.04
C VAL A 53 -9.72 -6.38 1.10
N LEU A 54 -9.24 -5.23 0.64
CA LEU A 54 -9.92 -4.43 -0.37
C LEU A 54 -9.35 -4.77 -1.74
N LEU A 55 -10.18 -5.34 -2.61
CA LEU A 55 -9.83 -5.64 -3.99
C LEU A 55 -10.46 -4.59 -4.90
N THR A 56 -9.64 -3.87 -5.66
CA THR A 56 -10.13 -2.81 -6.54
C THR A 56 -10.85 -3.39 -7.76
N GLY A 57 -11.88 -2.67 -8.21
CA GLY A 57 -12.59 -3.01 -9.44
C GLY A 57 -11.81 -2.63 -10.71
N ARG A 58 -12.45 -2.83 -11.86
CA ARG A 58 -11.89 -2.34 -13.13
C ARG A 58 -11.85 -0.81 -13.11
N ASN A 59 -10.72 -0.23 -13.56
CA ASN A 59 -10.44 1.22 -13.55
C ASN A 59 -10.33 1.85 -12.15
N GLU A 60 -10.18 1.04 -11.11
CA GLU A 60 -9.94 1.51 -9.75
C GLU A 60 -8.48 1.27 -9.37
N CYS A 61 -7.82 2.31 -8.87
CA CYS A 61 -6.41 2.30 -8.49
C CYS A 61 -6.28 2.45 -6.96
N ILE A 62 -5.16 2.00 -6.39
CA ILE A 62 -4.95 2.02 -4.93
C ILE A 62 -4.98 3.46 -4.40
N GLU A 63 -4.61 4.40 -5.25
CA GLU A 63 -4.49 5.82 -4.99
C GLU A 63 -5.83 6.44 -4.52
N LYS A 64 -6.93 6.00 -5.12
CA LYS A 64 -8.27 6.45 -4.74
C LYS A 64 -8.65 6.03 -3.32
N TYR A 65 -8.16 4.88 -2.88
CA TYR A 65 -8.45 4.35 -1.54
C TYR A 65 -7.45 4.84 -0.51
N PHE A 66 -6.20 5.06 -0.94
CA PHE A 66 -5.14 5.47 -0.04
C PHE A 66 -3.86 5.97 -0.75
N GLU A 67 -3.70 7.29 -0.83
CA GLU A 67 -2.40 7.97 -0.97
C GLU A 67 -2.21 8.83 0.28
N THR A 68 -1.03 8.73 0.89
CA THR A 68 -0.67 9.43 2.15
C THR A 68 -0.40 10.90 1.91
#